data_AF-A0A212PJD7-F1
#
_entry.id   AF-A0A212PJD7-F1
#
_cell.length_a   1.000
_cell.length_b   1.000
_cell.length_c   1.000
_cell.angle_alpha   90.00
_cell.angle_beta   90.00
_cell.angle_gamma   90.00
#
_symmetry.space_group_name_H-M   'P 1'
#
loop_
_entity.id
_entity.type
_entity.pdbx_description
1 polymer ?
#
loop_
_entity_poly.entity_id
_entity_poly.type
_entity_poly.pdbx_seq_one_letter_code
_entity_poly.pdbx_strand_id
1 'polypeptide(L)'
;MNRKEIEAALRVGEELYRQLLEAASFLLEKLDVLTVEDLEAVMIRRQQIVQEIQRIDDMITSEVSRGETGKTVDGLHINHFREQQKQLTERILELDAVSLALANKKLAVLQKDFTAISDGRTLRKGYDPPRRSEPQQVNGKA
;
A
#
# COMPACT_ATOMS: atom_id res chain seq x y z
N MET A 1 14.00 -21.46 23.63
CA MET A 1 14.52 -21.81 22.29
C MET A 1 16.00 -22.15 22.41
N ASN A 2 16.54 -23.09 21.62
CA ASN A 2 17.98 -23.32 21.55
C ASN A 2 18.66 -22.29 20.61
N ARG A 3 19.98 -22.13 20.72
CA ARG A 3 20.73 -21.15 19.92
C ARG A 3 20.52 -21.28 18.41
N LYS A 4 20.44 -22.51 17.88
CA LYS A 4 20.24 -22.74 16.44
C LYS A 4 18.87 -22.26 15.98
N GLU A 5 17.84 -22.40 16.83
CA GLU A 5 16.51 -21.89 16.55
C GLU A 5 16.49 -20.35 16.54
N ILE A 6 17.27 -19.69 17.41
CA ILE A 6 17.40 -18.22 17.42
C ILE A 6 18.08 -17.75 16.13
N GLU A 7 19.22 -18.34 15.77
CA GLU A 7 19.94 -18.00 14.54
C GLU A 7 19.07 -18.26 13.29
N ALA A 8 18.27 -19.32 13.28
CA ALA A 8 17.33 -19.59 12.20
C ALA A 8 16.21 -18.55 12.13
N ALA A 9 15.60 -18.18 13.27
CA ALA A 9 14.56 -17.16 13.34
C ALA A 9 15.07 -15.80 12.87
N LEU A 10 16.28 -15.40 13.27
CA LEU A 10 16.92 -14.15 12.83
C LEU A 10 17.11 -14.13 11.31
N ARG A 11 17.65 -15.20 10.72
CA ARG A 11 17.80 -15.28 9.25
C ARG A 11 16.48 -15.20 8.50
N VAL A 12 15.43 -15.85 9.00
CA VAL A 12 14.10 -15.74 8.41
C VAL A 12 13.59 -14.31 8.52
N GLY A 13 13.79 -13.65 9.67
CA GLY A 13 13.44 -12.24 9.86
C GLY A 13 14.15 -11.32 8.87
N GLU A 14 15.46 -11.49 8.67
CA GLU A 14 16.26 -10.70 7.72
C GLU A 14 15.72 -10.84 6.29
N GLU A 15 15.41 -12.07 5.90
CA GLU A 15 14.85 -12.37 4.59
C GLU A 15 13.46 -11.76 4.39
N LEU A 16 12.60 -11.79 5.42
CA LEU A 16 11.28 -11.17 5.37
C LEU A 16 11.37 -9.64 5.23
N TYR A 17 12.30 -8.99 5.94
CA TYR A 17 12.55 -7.56 5.77
C TYR A 17 13.06 -7.22 4.37
N ARG A 18 13.94 -8.06 3.80
CA ARG A 18 14.39 -7.91 2.40
C ARG A 18 13.21 -8.01 1.42
N GLN A 19 12.35 -9.02 1.58
CA GLN A 19 11.15 -9.19 0.74
C GLN A 19 10.20 -7.99 0.87
N LEU A 20 10.04 -7.43 2.08
CA LEU A 20 9.19 -6.27 2.30
C LEU A 20 9.74 -5.01 1.62
N LEU A 21 11.06 -4.83 1.65
CA LEU A 21 11.76 -3.76 0.94
C LEU A 21 11.66 -3.91 -0.59
N GLU A 22 11.80 -5.13 -1.11
CA GLU A 22 11.60 -5.43 -2.53
C GLU A 22 10.18 -5.12 -2.97
N ALA A 23 9.18 -5.51 -2.17
CA ALA A 23 7.78 -5.18 -2.44
C ALA A 23 7.54 -3.66 -2.42
N ALA A 24 8.17 -2.90 -1.52
CA ALA A 24 8.03 -1.45 -1.45
C ALA A 24 8.64 -0.78 -2.69
N SER A 25 9.82 -1.24 -3.09
CA SER A 25 10.52 -0.77 -4.29
C SER A 25 9.74 -1.09 -5.57
N PHE A 26 9.21 -2.30 -5.66
CA PHE A 26 8.37 -2.75 -6.78
C PHE A 26 7.12 -1.88 -6.92
N LEU A 27 6.43 -1.58 -5.82
CA LEU A 27 5.27 -0.69 -5.84
C LEU A 27 5.63 0.68 -6.38
N LEU A 28 6.71 1.28 -5.88
CA LEU A 28 7.16 2.59 -6.33
C LEU A 28 7.48 2.59 -7.84
N GLU A 29 8.17 1.56 -8.33
CA GLU A 29 8.56 1.46 -9.74
C GLU A 29 7.38 1.19 -10.67
N LYS A 30 6.43 0.34 -10.25
CA LYS A 30 5.35 -0.16 -11.11
C LYS A 30 3.99 0.46 -10.86
N LEU A 31 3.87 1.43 -9.94
CA LEU A 31 2.60 2.07 -9.60
C LEU A 31 1.82 2.59 -10.81
N ASP A 32 2.51 2.98 -11.89
CA ASP A 32 1.92 3.50 -13.13
C ASP A 32 1.25 2.44 -13.99
N VAL A 33 1.65 1.18 -13.86
CA VAL A 33 1.25 0.10 -14.76
C VAL A 33 0.53 -1.04 -14.05
N LEU A 34 0.51 -1.05 -12.72
CA LEU A 34 -0.20 -2.05 -11.94
C LEU A 34 -1.71 -1.93 -12.13
N THR A 35 -2.35 -3.08 -12.33
CA THR A 35 -3.81 -3.17 -12.21
C THR A 35 -4.23 -3.08 -10.75
N VAL A 36 -5.53 -2.92 -10.49
CA VAL A 36 -6.06 -2.92 -9.12
C VAL A 36 -5.84 -4.28 -8.48
N GLU A 37 -6.06 -5.35 -9.23
CA GLU A 37 -5.87 -6.73 -8.80
C GLU A 37 -4.39 -7.02 -8.44
N ASP A 38 -3.45 -6.53 -9.24
CA ASP A 38 -2.01 -6.67 -8.93
C ASP A 38 -1.65 -5.91 -7.65
N LEU A 39 -2.18 -4.70 -7.48
CA LEU A 39 -1.95 -3.89 -6.29
C LEU A 39 -2.50 -4.60 -5.04
N GLU A 40 -3.71 -5.13 -5.09
CA GLU A 40 -4.31 -5.91 -4.01
C GLU A 40 -3.47 -7.14 -3.66
N ALA A 41 -3.01 -7.90 -4.67
CA ALA A 41 -2.15 -9.06 -4.46
C ALA A 41 -0.83 -8.69 -3.75
N VAL A 42 -0.19 -7.59 -4.15
CA VAL A 42 1.02 -7.08 -3.50
C VAL A 42 0.73 -6.65 -2.07
N MET A 43 -0.38 -5.95 -1.81
CA MET A 43 -0.78 -5.54 -0.45
C MET A 43 -1.03 -6.73 0.47
N ILE A 44 -1.73 -7.75 -0.02
CA ILE A 44 -1.99 -8.99 0.73
C ILE A 44 -0.65 -9.68 1.09
N ARG A 45 0.27 -9.80 0.12
CA ARG A 45 1.56 -10.42 0.38
C ARG A 45 2.37 -9.64 1.41
N ARG A 46 2.38 -8.30 1.33
CA ARG A 46 3.04 -7.43 2.33
C ARG A 46 2.45 -7.64 3.72
N GLN A 47 1.13 -7.69 3.83
CA GLN A 47 0.46 -7.90 5.11
C GLN A 47 0.83 -9.25 5.74
N GLN A 48 0.95 -10.32 4.93
CA GLN A 48 1.41 -11.63 5.39
C GLN A 48 2.85 -11.57 5.92
N ILE A 49 3.76 -10.91 5.18
CA ILE A 49 5.16 -10.73 5.59
C ILE A 49 5.24 -9.98 6.94
N VAL A 50 4.48 -8.89 7.11
CA VAL A 50 4.43 -8.13 8.36
C VAL A 50 3.96 -8.99 9.53
N GLN A 51 2.94 -9.83 9.32
CA GLN A 51 2.46 -10.75 10.35
C GLN A 51 3.51 -11.81 10.72
N GLU A 52 4.28 -12.30 9.76
CA GLU A 52 5.38 -13.24 10.02
C GLU A 52 6.54 -12.59 10.78
N ILE A 53 6.91 -11.36 10.42
CA ILE A 53 7.90 -10.55 11.15
C ILE A 53 7.47 -10.37 12.61
N GLN A 54 6.21 -9.98 12.84
CA GLN A 54 5.67 -9.79 14.20
C GLN A 54 5.77 -11.07 15.04
N ARG A 55 5.47 -12.23 14.45
CA ARG A 55 5.62 -13.52 15.16
C ARG A 55 7.07 -13.81 15.54
N ILE A 56 8.03 -13.50 14.66
CA ILE A 56 9.45 -13.67 14.93
C ILE A 56 9.91 -12.72 16.03
N ASP A 57 9.49 -11.46 16.00
CA ASP A 57 9.80 -10.47 17.03
C ASP A 57 9.25 -10.87 18.40
N ASP A 58 8.02 -11.38 18.46
CA ASP A 58 7.40 -11.91 19.67
C ASP A 58 8.19 -13.11 20.22
N MET A 59 8.59 -14.04 19.34
CA MET A 59 9.43 -15.19 19.71
C MET A 59 10.77 -14.72 20.29
N ILE A 60 11.50 -13.86 19.59
CA ILE A 60 12.81 -13.34 20.03
C ILE A 60 12.66 -12.59 21.36
N THR A 61 11.64 -11.74 21.49
CA THR A 61 11.41 -10.95 22.70
C THR A 61 11.08 -11.83 23.90
N SER A 62 10.27 -12.89 23.71
CA SER A 62 9.94 -13.84 24.78
C SER A 62 11.18 -14.56 25.32
N GLU A 63 12.17 -14.80 24.48
CA GLU A 63 13.43 -15.47 24.86
C GLU A 63 14.42 -14.51 25.52
N VAL A 64 14.52 -13.26 25.05
CA VAL A 64 15.34 -12.22 25.69
C VAL A 64 14.85 -11.89 27.10
N SER A 65 13.52 -11.88 27.30
CA SER A 65 12.88 -11.59 28.59
C SER A 65 13.14 -12.67 29.65
N ARG A 66 13.55 -13.87 29.24
CA ARG A 66 13.88 -14.99 30.14
C ARG A 66 15.28 -14.91 30.77
N GLY A 67 16.06 -13.88 30.44
CA GLY A 67 17.14 -13.40 31.32
C GLY A 67 18.55 -13.93 31.07
N GLU A 68 18.78 -14.81 30.08
CA GLU A 68 20.12 -15.41 29.87
C GLU A 68 20.99 -14.72 28.80
N THR A 69 20.43 -13.82 27.98
CA THR A 69 21.05 -13.43 26.69
C THR A 69 21.65 -12.03 26.61
N GLY A 70 21.50 -11.19 27.65
CA GLY A 70 21.87 -9.76 27.58
C GLY A 70 23.37 -9.44 27.37
N LYS A 71 24.27 -10.42 27.56
CA LYS A 71 25.73 -10.28 27.32
C LYS A 71 26.35 -11.49 26.58
N THR A 72 25.53 -12.39 26.05
CA THR A 72 26.02 -13.55 25.28
C THR A 72 26.19 -13.19 23.81
N VAL A 73 26.89 -14.03 23.04
CA VAL A 73 27.02 -13.89 21.57
C VAL A 73 25.64 -13.75 20.91
N ASP A 74 24.63 -14.45 21.44
CA ASP A 74 23.25 -14.39 20.97
C ASP A 74 22.65 -12.98 21.15
N GLY A 75 22.96 -12.29 22.25
CA GLY A 75 22.54 -10.90 22.48
C GLY A 75 23.16 -9.91 21.48
N LEU A 76 24.41 -10.12 21.06
CA LEU A 76 25.04 -9.31 20.01
C LEU A 76 24.36 -9.51 18.66
N HIS A 77 24.03 -10.75 18.30
CA HIS A 77 23.34 -11.05 17.04
C HIS A 77 21.92 -10.46 17.02
N ILE A 78 21.19 -10.55 18.13
CA ILE A 78 19.85 -9.94 18.26
C ILE A 78 19.93 -8.41 18.16
N ASN A 79 20.93 -7.78 18.78
CA ASN A 79 21.11 -6.33 18.68
C ASN A 79 21.48 -5.89 17.25
N HIS A 80 22.32 -6.65 16.56
CA HIS A 80 22.64 -6.39 15.16
C HIS A 80 21.41 -6.49 14.26
N PHE A 81 20.62 -7.54 14.44
CA PHE A 81 19.35 -7.73 13.74
C PHE A 81 18.38 -6.56 13.99
N ARG A 82 18.22 -6.10 15.24
CA ARG A 82 17.36 -4.96 15.58
C ARG A 82 17.80 -3.65 14.93
N GLU A 83 19.11 -3.41 14.82
CA GLU A 83 19.64 -2.24 14.13
C GLU A 83 19.35 -2.31 12.62
N GLN A 84 19.56 -3.47 11.99
CA GLN A 84 19.20 -3.69 10.59
C GLN A 84 17.70 -3.54 10.35
N GLN A 85 16.87 -4.12 11.21
CA GLN A 85 15.41 -3.99 11.21
C GLN A 85 15.00 -2.52 11.22
N LYS A 86 15.60 -1.70 12.08
CA LYS A 86 15.32 -0.27 12.15
C LYS A 86 15.63 0.43 10.82
N GLN A 87 16.83 0.21 10.29
CA GLN A 87 17.26 0.83 9.02
C GLN A 87 16.38 0.42 7.84
N LEU A 88 16.02 -0.88 7.75
CA LEU A 88 15.15 -1.39 6.70
C LEU A 88 13.73 -0.86 6.85
N THR A 89 13.22 -0.76 8.08
CA THR A 89 11.88 -0.22 8.35
C THR A 89 11.80 1.26 7.94
N GLU A 90 12.77 2.08 8.34
CA GLU A 90 12.84 3.49 7.94
C GLU A 90 12.82 3.61 6.42
N ARG A 91 13.62 2.81 5.72
CA ARG A 91 13.67 2.82 4.26
C ARG A 91 12.36 2.38 3.60
N ILE A 92 11.69 1.36 4.15
CA ILE A 92 10.39 0.90 3.66
C ILE A 92 9.34 2.01 3.82
N LEU A 93 9.31 2.68 4.97
CA LEU A 93 8.38 3.77 5.24
C LEU A 93 8.59 4.96 4.30
N GLU A 94 9.84 5.30 3.97
CA GLU A 94 10.16 6.32 2.96
C GLU A 94 9.58 5.95 1.59
N LEU A 95 9.82 4.72 1.12
CA LEU A 95 9.33 4.25 -0.18
C LEU A 95 7.80 4.22 -0.23
N ASP A 96 7.16 3.78 0.84
CA ASP A 96 5.71 3.74 0.96
C ASP A 96 5.12 5.16 0.95
N ALA A 97 5.73 6.11 1.66
CA ALA A 97 5.28 7.50 1.67
C ALA A 97 5.35 8.14 0.27
N VAL A 98 6.43 7.88 -0.47
CA VAL A 98 6.58 8.37 -1.86
C VAL A 98 5.54 7.71 -2.76
N SER A 99 5.34 6.39 -2.65
CA SER A 99 4.35 5.64 -3.43
C SER A 99 2.93 6.16 -3.19
N LEU A 100 2.59 6.44 -1.93
CA LEU A 100 1.29 7.00 -1.56
C LEU A 100 1.10 8.42 -2.10
N ALA A 101 2.14 9.26 -2.03
CA ALA A 101 2.08 10.62 -2.59
C ALA A 101 1.85 10.59 -4.10
N LEU A 102 2.50 9.67 -4.82
CA LEU A 102 2.30 9.47 -6.26
C LEU A 102 0.88 8.98 -6.56
N ALA A 103 0.38 8.00 -5.82
CA ALA A 103 -0.99 7.49 -5.97
C ALA A 103 -2.04 8.60 -5.78
N ASN A 104 -1.89 9.41 -4.72
CA ASN A 104 -2.80 10.52 -4.43
C ASN A 104 -2.78 11.59 -5.52
N LYS A 105 -1.59 11.92 -6.04
CA LYS A 105 -1.47 12.87 -7.14
C LYS A 105 -2.21 12.38 -8.39
N LYS A 106 -2.09 11.10 -8.75
CA LYS A 106 -2.82 10.52 -9.88
C LYS A 106 -4.32 10.53 -9.65
N LEU A 107 -4.78 10.17 -8.46
CA LEU A 107 -6.19 10.17 -8.12
C LEU A 107 -6.79 11.58 -8.31
N ALA A 108 -6.07 12.62 -7.88
CA ALA A 108 -6.49 14.00 -8.07
C ALA A 108 -6.58 14.41 -9.56
N VAL A 109 -5.65 13.94 -10.40
CA VAL A 109 -5.70 14.16 -11.86
C VAL A 109 -6.93 13.45 -12.47
N LEU A 110 -7.13 12.17 -12.14
CA LEU A 110 -8.28 11.40 -12.64
C LEU A 110 -9.60 12.02 -12.20
N GLN A 111 -9.73 12.45 -10.95
CA GLN A 111 -10.92 13.14 -10.45
C GLN A 111 -11.21 14.41 -11.25
N LYS A 112 -10.19 15.23 -11.53
CA LYS A 112 -10.32 16.43 -12.34
C LYS A 112 -10.81 16.10 -13.76
N ASP A 113 -10.25 15.06 -14.38
CA ASP A 113 -10.65 14.64 -15.72
C ASP A 113 -12.09 14.12 -15.76
N PHE A 114 -12.52 13.35 -14.76
CA PHE A 114 -13.90 12.89 -14.63
C PHE A 114 -14.89 14.04 -14.42
N THR A 115 -14.53 15.04 -13.62
CA THR A 115 -15.34 16.26 -13.47
C THR A 115 -15.49 16.97 -14.82
N ALA A 116 -14.39 17.16 -15.57
CA ALA A 116 -14.43 17.78 -16.90
C ALA A 116 -15.32 16.99 -17.89
N ILE A 117 -15.29 15.65 -17.86
CA ILE A 117 -16.17 14.80 -18.66
C ILE A 117 -17.64 14.99 -18.25
N SER A 118 -17.93 15.06 -16.95
CA SER A 118 -19.29 15.30 -16.44
C SER A 118 -19.83 16.66 -16.87
N ASP A 119 -19.00 17.70 -16.80
CA ASP A 119 -19.35 19.06 -17.24
C ASP A 119 -19.58 19.09 -18.76
N GLY A 120 -18.73 18.42 -19.54
CA GLY A 120 -18.90 18.25 -20.98
C GLY A 120 -20.19 17.50 -21.35
N ARG A 121 -20.57 16.46 -20.59
CA ARG A 121 -21.86 15.77 -20.75
C ARG A 121 -23.05 16.67 -20.41
N THR A 122 -22.90 17.55 -19.42
CA THR A 122 -23.92 18.51 -19.03
C THR A 122 -24.11 19.59 -20.10
N LEU A 123 -23.01 20.07 -20.69
CA LEU A 123 -23.04 20.97 -21.86
C LEU A 123 -23.73 20.30 -23.05
N ARG A 124 -23.45 19.02 -23.33
CA ARG A 124 -24.12 18.28 -24.41
C ARG A 124 -25.64 18.15 -24.19
N LYS A 125 -26.10 17.95 -22.94
CA LYS A 125 -27.54 17.94 -22.60
C LYS A 125 -28.21 19.32 -22.77
N GLY A 126 -27.46 20.41 -22.59
CA GLY A 126 -27.95 21.77 -22.86
C GLY A 126 -28.09 22.11 -24.35
N TYR A 127 -27.45 21.32 -25.23
CA TYR A 127 -27.53 21.46 -26.69
C TYR A 127 -28.59 20.57 -27.35
N ASP A 128 -29.30 19.72 -26.58
CA ASP A 128 -30.49 19.06 -27.11
C ASP A 128 -31.57 20.16 -27.32
N PRO A 129 -31.99 20.44 -28.56
CA PRO A 129 -32.98 21.47 -28.80
C PRO A 129 -34.28 21.08 -28.09
N PRO A 130 -35.01 22.03 -27.48
CA PRO A 130 -36.31 21.73 -26.89
C PRO A 130 -37.17 21.09 -27.98
N ARG A 131 -37.65 19.86 -27.70
CA ARG A 131 -38.63 19.19 -28.55
C ARG A 131 -39.76 20.20 -28.81
N ARG A 132 -39.97 20.52 -30.08
CA ARG A 132 -41.05 21.39 -30.57
C ARG A 132 -42.32 21.15 -29.76
N SER A 133 -42.74 22.17 -29.02
CA SER A 133 -44.05 22.23 -28.39
C SER A 133 -45.11 21.94 -29.45
N GLU A 134 -45.98 20.98 -29.19
CA GLU A 134 -47.13 20.68 -30.04
C GLU A 134 -47.98 21.94 -30.25
N PRO A 135 -48.48 22.20 -31.48
CA PRO A 135 -49.32 23.36 -31.73
C PRO A 135 -50.64 23.22 -30.97
N GLN A 136 -50.84 24.12 -30.03
CA GLN A 136 -52.09 24.33 -29.29
C GLN A 136 -53.19 24.65 -30.31
N GLN A 137 -54.11 23.71 -30.54
CA GLN A 137 -55.29 23.95 -31.38
C GLN A 137 -56.13 25.05 -30.73
N VAL A 138 -56.17 26.20 -31.41
CA VAL A 138 -57.06 27.31 -31.07
C VAL A 138 -58.47 26.90 -31.48
N ASN A 139 -59.33 26.62 -30.51
CA ASN A 139 -60.76 26.39 -30.72
C ASN A 139 -61.42 27.70 -31.17
N GLY A 140 -61.55 27.88 -32.48
CA GLY A 140 -62.34 28.95 -33.08
C GLY A 140 -63.83 28.63 -33.00
N LYS A 141 -64.56 29.39 -32.19
CA LYS A 141 -66.02 29.50 -32.26
C LYS A 141 -66.40 30.33 -33.49
N ALA A 142 -67.29 29.80 -34.33
CA ALA A 142 -68.27 30.56 -35.11
C ALA A 142 -69.45 29.63 -35.38
#